data_AF-A0A939BQN9-F1
#
_entry.id   AF-A0A939BQN9-F1
#
_cell.length_a   1.000
_cell.length_b   1.000
_cell.length_c   1.000
_cell.angle_alpha   90.00
_cell.angle_beta   90.00
_cell.angle_gamma   90.00
#
_symmetry.space_group_name_H-M   'P 1'
#
loop_
_entity.id
_entity.type
_entity.pdbx_description
1 polymer ?
#
loop_
_entity_poly.entity_id
_entity_poly.type
_entity_poly.pdbx_seq_one_letter_code
_entity_poly.pdbx_strand_id
1 'polypeptide(L)'
;MSYDEVIDEAINLIKSFENADLYAVEIGDEDLSINREELQVHEDSTDNFAVGYGLDLSVRDRGEIEDVLDETNNQAINNNEVDIFDYDDFLDAVEEVKRLAEENHEQRLNIFMREHSEELQLPSVGYASILFDVVASDMYSYVEGVANNGVDEDYHSDLTGREKSAIFSMVYNSGYNLFFGKDEDNNIDFNDPYNSTENLRDYIDNKNDDNMEEALKARTRVWYELRYNSSSEAWNEEPGGRGLAKRRYCEGDIFGLFAYDEDEVDTLYDGDELTSEEAGWILEKLRDDDIEKDGVSSIEAIAEHF
;
A
#
# COMPACT_ATOMS: atom_id res chain seq x y z
N MET A 1 3.88 2.55 -23.80
CA MET A 1 4.02 2.87 -22.38
C MET A 1 5.45 2.61 -21.96
N SER A 2 6.10 3.52 -21.23
CA SER A 2 7.37 3.21 -20.56
C SER A 2 7.11 2.60 -19.19
N TYR A 3 8.02 1.77 -18.72
CA TYR A 3 7.99 1.08 -17.42
C TYR A 3 7.60 1.98 -16.22
N ASP A 4 7.93 3.27 -16.30
CA ASP A 4 7.63 4.28 -15.28
C ASP A 4 6.12 4.57 -15.11
N GLU A 5 5.30 4.43 -16.15
CA GLU A 5 3.86 4.79 -16.10
C GLU A 5 3.03 3.84 -15.21
N VAL A 6 3.43 2.58 -15.07
CA VAL A 6 2.72 1.58 -14.22
C VAL A 6 3.03 1.79 -12.73
N ILE A 7 4.19 2.36 -12.43
CA ILE A 7 4.57 2.73 -11.06
C ILE A 7 3.79 3.99 -10.65
N ASP A 8 3.67 4.96 -11.56
CA ASP A 8 2.89 6.19 -11.32
C ASP A 8 1.40 5.90 -11.06
N GLU A 9 0.79 4.95 -11.79
CA GLU A 9 -0.58 4.51 -11.54
C GLU A 9 -0.75 3.85 -10.16
N ALA A 10 0.23 3.05 -9.72
CA ALA A 10 0.22 2.43 -8.41
C ALA A 10 0.41 3.44 -7.27
N ILE A 11 1.26 4.44 -7.46
CA ILE A 11 1.46 5.55 -6.53
C ILE A 11 0.16 6.32 -6.31
N ASN A 12 -0.49 6.73 -7.40
CA ASN A 12 -1.76 7.47 -7.35
C ASN A 12 -2.86 6.67 -6.63
N LEU A 13 -2.88 5.36 -6.85
CA LEU A 13 -3.79 4.46 -6.17
C LEU A 13 -3.51 4.38 -4.67
N ILE A 14 -2.25 4.21 -4.28
CA ILE A 14 -1.87 4.18 -2.85
C ILE A 14 -2.29 5.48 -2.20
N LYS A 15 -1.94 6.65 -2.75
CA LYS A 15 -2.35 7.95 -2.22
C LYS A 15 -3.87 8.05 -2.01
N SER A 16 -4.67 7.53 -2.95
CA SER A 16 -6.13 7.52 -2.83
C SER A 16 -6.67 6.62 -1.71
N PHE A 17 -5.93 5.57 -1.32
CA PHE A 17 -6.28 4.73 -0.18
C PHE A 17 -5.86 5.31 1.15
N GLU A 18 -4.65 5.87 1.20
CA GLU A 18 -4.06 6.33 2.45
C GLU A 18 -4.67 7.66 2.89
N ASN A 19 -4.99 8.57 1.95
CA ASN A 19 -5.63 9.84 2.26
C ASN A 19 -6.38 10.41 1.03
N ALA A 20 -7.60 9.90 0.81
CA ALA A 20 -8.42 10.23 -0.35
C ALA A 20 -8.69 11.74 -0.49
N ASP A 21 -8.98 12.44 0.62
CA ASP A 21 -9.28 13.86 0.63
C ASP A 21 -8.04 14.69 0.24
N LEU A 22 -6.88 14.37 0.81
CA LEU A 22 -5.61 15.01 0.44
C LEU A 22 -5.24 14.75 -1.03
N TYR A 23 -5.48 13.53 -1.52
CA TYR A 23 -5.24 13.17 -2.92
C TYR A 23 -6.18 13.94 -3.88
N ALA A 24 -7.46 14.07 -3.54
CA ALA A 24 -8.41 14.86 -4.32
C ALA A 24 -7.98 16.34 -4.42
N VAL A 25 -7.44 16.90 -3.33
CA VAL A 25 -6.86 18.24 -3.33
C VAL A 25 -5.60 18.31 -4.21
N GLU A 26 -4.70 17.31 -4.15
CA GLU A 26 -3.48 17.26 -4.97
C GLU A 26 -3.80 17.31 -6.47
N ILE A 27 -4.80 16.56 -6.93
CA ILE A 27 -5.20 16.50 -8.34
C ILE A 27 -6.08 17.69 -8.77
N GLY A 28 -6.38 18.61 -7.87
CA GLY A 28 -7.07 19.87 -8.16
C GLY A 28 -8.59 19.75 -8.30
N ASP A 29 -9.23 18.88 -7.50
CA ASP A 29 -10.69 18.84 -7.43
C ASP A 29 -11.25 20.20 -6.94
N GLU A 30 -11.98 20.90 -7.82
CA GLU A 30 -12.43 22.29 -7.61
C GLU A 30 -13.49 22.43 -6.49
N ASP A 31 -14.14 21.34 -6.09
CA ASP A 31 -15.17 21.34 -5.04
C ASP A 31 -14.59 21.22 -3.61
N LEU A 32 -13.31 20.83 -3.46
CA LEU A 32 -12.58 20.80 -2.19
C LEU A 32 -11.66 22.01 -2.09
N SER A 33 -12.11 23.09 -1.45
CA SER A 33 -11.18 24.11 -0.99
C SER A 33 -10.25 23.48 0.04
N ILE A 34 -8.92 23.59 -0.11
CA ILE A 34 -7.91 23.07 0.83
C ILE A 34 -8.40 23.30 2.26
N ASN A 35 -8.90 22.25 2.87
CA ASN A 35 -9.10 22.23 4.28
C ASN A 35 -7.73 21.85 4.87
N ARG A 36 -7.38 22.46 5.98
CA ARG A 36 -6.03 22.29 6.57
C ARG A 36 -5.92 20.98 7.33
N GLU A 37 -7.05 20.32 7.57
CA GLU A 37 -7.20 19.14 8.41
C GLU A 37 -6.60 17.90 7.75
N GLU A 38 -6.55 17.88 6.42
CA GLU A 38 -6.10 16.78 5.56
C GLU A 38 -4.56 16.66 5.54
N LEU A 39 -3.87 17.73 5.93
CA LEU A 39 -2.42 17.79 6.13
C LEU A 39 -2.02 17.54 7.59
N GLN A 40 -2.98 17.37 8.50
CA GLN A 40 -2.71 17.16 9.92
C GLN A 40 -2.43 15.69 10.23
N VAL A 41 -1.75 15.46 11.35
CA VAL A 41 -1.71 14.14 11.99
C VAL A 41 -3.14 13.66 12.21
N HIS A 42 -3.42 12.45 11.77
CA HIS A 42 -4.72 11.80 11.88
C HIS A 42 -4.57 10.36 12.37
N GLU A 43 -5.67 9.82 12.89
CA GLU A 43 -5.75 8.41 13.27
C GLU A 43 -5.91 7.55 12.01
N ASP A 44 -4.96 6.66 11.78
CA ASP A 44 -4.90 5.74 10.64
C ASP A 44 -5.62 4.40 10.95
N SER A 45 -5.49 3.92 12.20
CA SER A 45 -6.29 2.84 12.77
C SER A 45 -6.41 3.01 14.28
N THR A 46 -7.16 2.13 14.97
CA THR A 46 -7.62 2.25 16.37
C THR A 46 -6.56 2.68 17.41
N ASP A 47 -5.25 2.56 17.12
CA ASP A 47 -4.16 3.02 17.98
C ASP A 47 -2.94 3.61 17.19
N ASN A 48 -3.09 3.89 15.89
CA ASN A 48 -2.00 4.38 15.03
C ASN A 48 -2.24 5.80 14.51
N PHE A 49 -1.20 6.63 14.56
CA PHE A 49 -1.21 7.98 13.99
C PHE A 49 -0.33 8.05 12.74
N ALA A 50 -0.83 8.72 11.72
CA ALA A 50 -0.12 8.98 10.49
C ALA A 50 -0.25 10.44 10.06
N VAL A 51 0.59 10.85 9.09
CA VAL A 51 0.49 12.15 8.44
C VAL A 51 0.72 12.02 6.94
N GLY A 52 0.09 12.90 6.15
CA GLY A 52 0.16 12.88 4.70
C GLY A 52 -0.51 11.63 4.13
N TYR A 53 0.22 10.88 3.32
CA TYR A 53 -0.24 9.64 2.67
C TYR A 53 0.28 8.37 3.38
N GLY A 54 0.47 8.40 4.71
CA GLY A 54 0.84 7.20 5.48
C GLY A 54 2.27 7.18 6.03
N LEU A 55 2.85 8.34 6.36
CA LEU A 55 3.99 8.34 7.29
C LEU A 55 3.47 7.90 8.67
N ASP A 56 3.61 6.61 8.99
CA ASP A 56 3.26 6.06 10.30
C ASP A 56 4.20 6.63 11.39
N LEU A 57 3.60 7.41 12.29
CA LEU A 57 4.24 8.07 13.41
C LEU A 57 4.26 7.19 14.66
N SER A 58 3.38 6.20 14.76
CA SER A 58 3.27 5.31 15.91
C SER A 58 4.43 4.32 15.96
N VAL A 59 4.80 3.74 14.82
CA VAL A 59 5.86 2.71 14.76
C VAL A 59 7.28 3.28 14.69
N ARG A 60 7.43 4.51 14.19
CA ARG A 60 8.74 5.17 14.04
C ARG A 60 9.14 5.96 15.27
N ASP A 61 10.39 5.88 15.68
CA ASP A 61 10.90 6.76 16.73
C ASP A 61 11.17 8.18 16.20
N ARG A 62 11.40 9.13 17.11
CA ARG A 62 11.66 10.53 16.74
C ARG A 62 12.79 10.68 15.72
N GLY A 63 13.87 9.92 15.86
CA GLY A 63 15.03 10.01 14.98
C GLY A 63 14.71 9.49 13.58
N GLU A 64 13.94 8.40 13.49
CA GLU A 64 13.47 7.88 12.20
C GLU A 64 12.52 8.86 11.50
N ILE A 65 11.65 9.54 12.24
CA ILE A 65 10.78 10.60 11.67
C ILE A 65 11.63 11.79 11.21
N GLU A 66 12.60 12.23 12.02
CA GLU A 66 13.53 13.31 11.69
C GLU A 66 14.30 13.01 10.40
N ASP A 67 14.87 11.82 10.25
CA ASP A 67 15.61 11.39 9.05
C ASP A 67 14.74 11.47 7.78
N VAL A 68 13.47 11.02 7.87
CA VAL A 68 12.52 11.10 6.74
C VAL A 68 12.18 12.56 6.39
N LEU A 69 11.97 13.42 7.39
CA LEU A 69 11.65 14.83 7.16
C LEU A 69 12.85 15.61 6.63
N ASP A 70 14.07 15.29 7.07
CA ASP A 70 15.31 15.85 6.53
C ASP A 70 15.47 15.52 5.05
N GLU A 71 15.27 14.26 4.67
CA GLU A 71 15.32 13.83 3.26
C GLU A 71 14.22 14.51 2.43
N THR A 72 13.01 14.62 2.99
CA THR A 72 11.90 15.33 2.35
C THR A 72 12.25 16.81 2.11
N ASN A 73 12.81 17.49 3.11
CA ASN A 73 13.29 18.87 2.98
C ASN A 73 14.38 18.99 1.91
N ASN A 74 15.33 18.04 1.85
CA ASN A 74 16.38 18.03 0.83
C ASN A 74 15.79 17.88 -0.60
N GLN A 75 14.81 17.00 -0.78
CA GLN A 75 14.12 16.84 -2.06
C GLN A 75 13.29 18.07 -2.42
N ALA A 76 12.58 18.67 -1.48
CA ALA A 76 11.85 19.92 -1.67
C ALA A 76 12.79 21.06 -2.12
N ILE A 77 13.97 21.20 -1.50
CA ILE A 77 15.01 22.15 -1.90
C ILE A 77 15.46 21.90 -3.34
N ASN A 78 15.74 20.64 -3.70
CA ASN A 78 16.18 20.27 -5.04
C ASN A 78 15.11 20.54 -6.11
N ASN A 79 13.84 20.40 -5.75
CA ASN A 79 12.69 20.66 -6.62
C ASN A 79 12.35 22.16 -6.73
N ASN A 80 13.04 23.03 -5.99
CA ASN A 80 12.75 24.47 -5.86
C ASN A 80 11.36 24.75 -5.27
N GLU A 81 10.89 23.88 -4.39
CA GLU A 81 9.68 24.13 -3.60
C GLU A 81 9.90 25.28 -2.61
N VAL A 82 8.83 26.02 -2.35
CA VAL A 82 8.87 27.24 -1.52
C VAL A 82 8.61 26.95 -0.03
N ASP A 83 8.04 25.79 0.28
CA ASP A 83 7.55 25.43 1.60
C ASP A 83 8.45 24.37 2.25
N ILE A 84 9.60 24.80 2.77
CA ILE A 84 10.50 23.96 3.58
C ILE A 84 9.91 23.83 4.98
N PHE A 85 9.85 22.61 5.52
CA PHE A 85 9.22 22.34 6.80
C PHE A 85 10.19 22.57 7.96
N ASP A 86 9.85 23.52 8.83
CA ASP A 86 10.49 23.69 10.14
C ASP A 86 9.76 22.78 11.14
N TYR A 87 10.23 21.55 11.27
CA TYR A 87 9.50 20.45 11.92
C TYR A 87 9.85 20.25 13.40
N ASP A 88 10.68 21.10 14.01
CA ASP A 88 11.06 20.94 15.43
C ASP A 88 9.84 20.90 16.35
N ASP A 89 8.93 21.87 16.19
CA ASP A 89 7.68 21.94 16.95
C ASP A 89 6.74 20.76 16.60
N PHE A 90 6.75 20.30 15.35
CA PHE A 90 6.00 19.12 14.91
C PHE A 90 6.47 17.85 15.64
N LEU A 91 7.78 17.61 15.68
CA LEU A 91 8.35 16.44 16.36
C LEU A 91 8.05 16.44 17.86
N ASP A 92 8.08 17.61 18.52
CA ASP A 92 7.70 17.74 19.92
C ASP A 92 6.21 17.45 20.14
N ALA A 93 5.35 17.93 19.25
CA ALA A 93 3.91 17.66 19.31
C ALA A 93 3.58 16.17 19.06
N VAL A 94 4.27 15.52 18.11
CA VAL A 94 4.11 14.09 17.81
C VAL A 94 4.50 13.22 19.00
N GLU A 95 5.61 13.50 19.68
CA GLU A 95 6.01 12.78 20.88
C GLU A 95 4.96 12.87 22.00
N GLU A 96 4.32 14.03 22.17
CA GLU A 96 3.24 14.20 23.14
C GLU A 96 1.95 13.46 22.71
N VAL A 97 1.62 13.42 21.42
CA VAL A 97 0.53 12.59 20.86
C VAL A 97 0.77 11.12 21.20
N LYS A 98 1.95 10.59 20.89
CA LYS A 98 2.31 9.18 21.17
C LYS A 98 2.20 8.88 22.67
N ARG A 99 2.74 9.75 23.52
CA ARG A 99 2.68 9.62 24.98
C ARG A 99 1.23 9.61 25.49
N LEU A 100 0.36 10.48 24.99
CA LEU A 100 -1.04 10.56 25.40
C LEU A 100 -1.86 9.35 24.92
N ALA A 101 -1.55 8.82 23.74
CA ALA A 101 -2.15 7.60 23.20
C ALA A 101 -1.78 6.38 24.06
N GLU A 102 -0.50 6.18 24.37
CA GLU A 102 -0.02 5.09 25.24
C GLU A 102 -0.65 5.12 26.65
N GLU A 103 -0.87 6.32 27.21
CA GLU A 103 -1.50 6.50 28.51
C GLU A 103 -3.04 6.31 28.48
N ASN A 104 -3.63 5.99 27.33
CA ASN A 104 -5.08 5.84 27.13
C ASN A 104 -5.86 7.09 27.59
N HIS A 105 -5.33 8.28 27.29
CA HIS A 105 -5.93 9.56 27.66
C HIS A 105 -6.69 10.21 26.51
N GLU A 106 -7.64 9.48 25.90
CA GLU A 106 -8.40 9.89 24.69
C GLU A 106 -8.93 11.34 24.73
N GLN A 107 -9.53 11.77 25.86
CA GLN A 107 -10.01 13.16 25.99
C GLN A 107 -8.89 14.20 25.97
N ARG A 108 -7.73 13.90 26.58
CA ARG A 108 -6.58 14.82 26.58
C ARG A 108 -5.92 14.85 25.21
N LEU A 109 -5.80 13.69 24.57
CA LEU A 109 -5.31 13.56 23.21
C LEU A 109 -6.14 14.39 22.23
N ASN A 110 -7.47 14.23 22.24
CA ASN A 110 -8.37 14.99 21.38
C ASN A 110 -8.31 16.51 21.63
N ILE A 111 -8.12 16.94 22.89
CA ILE A 111 -7.92 18.37 23.20
C ILE A 111 -6.57 18.83 22.67
N PHE A 112 -5.51 18.05 22.88
CA PHE A 112 -4.16 18.36 22.45
C PHE A 112 -4.07 18.50 20.93
N MET A 113 -4.53 17.50 20.17
CA MET A 113 -4.52 17.54 18.70
C MET A 113 -5.25 18.77 18.14
N ARG A 114 -6.36 19.18 18.77
CA ARG A 114 -7.09 20.39 18.38
C ARG A 114 -6.33 21.67 18.72
N GLU A 115 -5.76 21.77 19.91
CA GLU A 115 -5.03 22.97 20.38
C GLU A 115 -3.69 23.16 19.66
N HIS A 116 -3.07 22.07 19.21
CA HIS A 116 -1.79 22.03 18.52
C HIS A 116 -1.94 21.66 17.03
N SER A 117 -3.11 21.90 16.45
CA SER A 117 -3.42 21.52 15.06
C SER A 117 -2.47 22.15 14.02
N GLU A 118 -2.00 23.38 14.24
CA GLU A 118 -1.01 24.02 13.36
C GLU A 118 0.40 23.39 13.47
N GLU A 119 0.77 22.91 14.66
CA GLU A 119 2.07 22.26 14.92
C GLU A 119 2.08 20.82 14.38
N LEU A 120 0.91 20.17 14.35
CA LEU A 120 0.72 18.81 13.83
C LEU A 120 0.43 18.76 12.32
N GLN A 121 0.74 19.81 11.57
CA GLN A 121 0.37 19.94 10.16
C GLN A 121 1.59 20.02 9.24
N LEU A 122 1.53 19.31 8.11
CA LEU A 122 2.47 19.50 7.00
C LEU A 122 2.27 20.88 6.33
N PRO A 123 3.34 21.50 5.80
CA PRO A 123 3.27 22.88 5.34
C PRO A 123 2.46 23.07 4.04
N SER A 124 2.39 22.03 3.19
CA SER A 124 1.63 22.07 1.94
C SER A 124 1.35 20.68 1.37
N VAL A 125 0.42 20.61 0.41
CA VAL A 125 0.13 19.38 -0.36
C VAL A 125 1.34 18.96 -1.18
N GLY A 126 2.09 19.91 -1.75
CA GLY A 126 3.34 19.63 -2.45
C GLY A 126 4.37 18.95 -1.53
N TYR A 127 4.51 19.44 -0.30
CA TYR A 127 5.37 18.80 0.69
C TYR A 127 4.90 17.39 1.05
N ALA A 128 3.58 17.20 1.23
CA ALA A 128 3.01 15.88 1.52
C ALA A 128 3.23 14.87 0.38
N SER A 129 3.21 15.31 -0.88
CA SER A 129 3.56 14.46 -2.01
C SER A 129 5.04 14.06 -1.99
N ILE A 130 5.96 15.00 -1.74
CA ILE A 130 7.40 14.68 -1.65
C ILE A 130 7.67 13.74 -0.49
N LEU A 131 7.02 13.97 0.66
CA LEU A 131 7.11 13.09 1.82
C LEU A 131 6.68 11.66 1.45
N PHE A 132 5.57 11.53 0.71
CA PHE A 132 5.13 10.24 0.20
C PHE A 132 6.18 9.62 -0.72
N ASP A 133 6.77 10.37 -1.65
CA ASP A 133 7.80 9.83 -2.56
C ASP A 133 9.02 9.28 -1.79
N VAL A 134 9.43 9.96 -0.72
CA VAL A 134 10.52 9.49 0.17
C VAL A 134 10.14 8.17 0.85
N VAL A 135 8.96 8.11 1.47
CA VAL A 135 8.48 6.89 2.16
C VAL A 135 8.25 5.75 1.16
N ALA A 136 7.63 6.04 0.03
CA ALA A 136 7.35 5.10 -1.05
C ALA A 136 8.64 4.53 -1.65
N SER A 137 9.67 5.35 -1.84
CA SER A 137 10.97 4.88 -2.35
C SER A 137 11.65 3.90 -1.39
N ASP A 138 11.60 4.17 -0.08
CA ASP A 138 12.11 3.23 0.92
C ASP A 138 11.33 1.92 0.86
N MET A 139 9.99 2.00 0.83
CA MET A 139 9.12 0.84 0.76
C MET A 139 9.29 0.02 -0.53
N TYR A 140 9.48 0.69 -1.67
CA TYR A 140 9.72 0.05 -2.96
C TYR A 140 11.05 -0.71 -2.99
N SER A 141 12.05 -0.26 -2.23
CA SER A 141 13.35 -0.95 -2.14
C SER A 141 13.24 -2.39 -1.61
N TYR A 142 12.20 -2.68 -0.83
CA TYR A 142 11.94 -4.02 -0.30
C TYR A 142 11.34 -4.99 -1.33
N VAL A 143 10.82 -4.51 -2.47
CA VAL A 143 10.21 -5.37 -3.51
C VAL A 143 11.23 -6.38 -4.05
N GLU A 144 12.47 -5.94 -4.26
CA GLU A 144 13.57 -6.83 -4.66
C GLU A 144 13.85 -7.87 -3.57
N GLY A 145 13.85 -7.45 -2.30
CA GLY A 145 13.96 -8.34 -1.15
C GLY A 145 12.87 -9.39 -1.13
N VAL A 146 11.61 -9.03 -1.35
CA VAL A 146 10.49 -9.99 -1.37
C VAL A 146 10.74 -11.08 -2.42
N ALA A 147 11.14 -10.70 -3.63
CA ALA A 147 11.38 -11.67 -4.69
C ALA A 147 12.63 -12.53 -4.46
N ASN A 148 13.75 -11.92 -4.04
CA ASN A 148 15.08 -12.53 -4.08
C ASN A 148 15.59 -13.03 -2.69
N ASN A 149 14.92 -12.71 -1.59
CA ASN A 149 15.46 -13.01 -0.25
C ASN A 149 15.73 -14.51 0.00
N GLY A 150 16.96 -14.83 0.37
CA GLY A 150 17.39 -16.22 0.65
C GLY A 150 17.78 -17.03 -0.58
N VAL A 151 17.83 -16.42 -1.78
CA VAL A 151 18.28 -17.06 -3.02
C VAL A 151 19.23 -16.14 -3.80
N ASP A 152 20.10 -16.74 -4.63
CA ASP A 152 21.03 -16.01 -5.51
C ASP A 152 20.43 -15.71 -6.90
N GLU A 153 19.22 -16.21 -7.18
CA GLU A 153 18.50 -16.06 -8.44
C GLU A 153 17.71 -14.74 -8.48
N ASP A 154 17.74 -14.06 -9.63
CA ASP A 154 17.15 -12.73 -9.80
C ASP A 154 15.69 -12.79 -10.27
N TYR A 155 14.83 -13.30 -9.38
CA TYR A 155 13.38 -13.34 -9.55
C TYR A 155 12.76 -11.96 -9.72
N HIS A 156 13.33 -10.92 -9.09
CA HIS A 156 12.86 -9.55 -9.22
C HIS A 156 12.89 -9.05 -10.68
N SER A 157 13.92 -9.41 -11.45
CA SER A 157 14.01 -9.01 -12.86
C SER A 157 12.92 -9.61 -13.75
N ASP A 158 12.41 -10.79 -13.40
CA ASP A 158 11.40 -11.53 -14.15
C ASP A 158 9.95 -11.14 -13.79
N LEU A 159 9.79 -10.25 -12.81
CA LEU A 159 8.53 -9.59 -12.51
C LEU A 159 8.25 -8.46 -13.49
N THR A 160 7.03 -8.41 -13.98
CA THR A 160 6.45 -7.28 -14.71
C THR A 160 6.33 -6.07 -13.79
N GLY A 161 6.20 -4.87 -14.38
CA GLY A 161 5.94 -3.65 -13.60
C GLY A 161 4.67 -3.77 -12.75
N ARG A 162 3.62 -4.44 -13.25
CA ARG A 162 2.37 -4.66 -12.53
C ARG A 162 2.56 -5.53 -11.29
N GLU A 163 3.28 -6.64 -11.42
CA GLU A 163 3.55 -7.54 -10.29
C GLU A 163 4.42 -6.85 -9.22
N LYS A 164 5.38 -6.01 -9.64
CA LYS A 164 6.17 -5.18 -8.71
C LYS A 164 5.31 -4.15 -7.99
N SER A 165 4.42 -3.46 -8.71
CA SER A 165 3.46 -2.53 -8.13
C SER A 165 2.53 -3.19 -7.11
N ALA A 166 2.10 -4.44 -7.38
CA ALA A 166 1.29 -5.22 -6.45
C ALA A 166 2.06 -5.46 -5.14
N ILE A 167 3.28 -6.02 -5.24
CA ILE A 167 4.14 -6.28 -4.08
C ILE A 167 4.45 -4.98 -3.33
N PHE A 168 4.78 -3.91 -4.05
CA PHE A 168 5.03 -2.59 -3.48
C PHE A 168 3.83 -2.10 -2.67
N SER A 169 2.62 -2.12 -3.22
CA SER A 169 1.40 -1.75 -2.50
C SER A 169 1.22 -2.61 -1.24
N MET A 170 1.60 -3.89 -1.30
CA MET A 170 1.54 -4.76 -0.13
C MET A 170 2.50 -4.38 0.97
N VAL A 171 3.75 -4.11 0.60
CA VAL A 171 4.81 -3.67 1.50
C VAL A 171 4.46 -2.33 2.10
N TYR A 172 3.95 -1.39 1.30
CA TYR A 172 3.57 -0.07 1.79
C TYR A 172 2.50 -0.17 2.88
N ASN A 173 1.49 -1.03 2.67
CA ASN A 173 0.34 -1.11 3.56
C ASN A 173 0.53 -2.01 4.79
N SER A 174 1.31 -3.10 4.70
CA SER A 174 1.45 -4.06 5.82
C SER A 174 2.90 -4.33 6.20
N GLY A 175 3.83 -3.58 5.63
CA GLY A 175 5.26 -3.73 5.85
C GLY A 175 5.85 -4.94 5.14
N TYR A 176 7.19 -4.94 5.09
CA TYR A 176 7.99 -6.02 4.49
C TYR A 176 7.79 -7.37 5.20
N ASN A 177 7.48 -7.34 6.49
CA ASN A 177 7.33 -8.53 7.35
C ASN A 177 6.22 -9.49 6.89
N LEU A 178 5.24 -9.02 6.13
CA LEU A 178 4.14 -9.82 5.59
C LEU A 178 4.62 -11.05 4.80
N PHE A 179 5.82 -10.98 4.23
CA PHE A 179 6.37 -11.98 3.31
C PHE A 179 7.23 -13.06 3.99
N PHE A 180 7.37 -13.01 5.32
CA PHE A 180 8.30 -13.85 6.08
C PHE A 180 7.63 -14.60 7.23
N GLY A 181 8.17 -15.79 7.51
CA GLY A 181 7.74 -16.64 8.60
C GLY A 181 8.07 -16.03 9.98
N LYS A 182 7.48 -16.63 11.01
CA LYS A 182 7.85 -16.36 12.40
C LYS A 182 8.62 -17.54 12.97
N ASP A 183 9.66 -17.26 13.76
CA ASP A 183 10.41 -18.27 14.48
C ASP A 183 9.59 -18.88 15.65
N GLU A 184 10.18 -19.86 16.37
CA GLU A 184 9.52 -20.51 17.51
C GLU A 184 9.18 -19.55 18.67
N ASP A 185 9.84 -18.38 18.72
CA ASP A 185 9.65 -17.32 19.70
C ASP A 185 8.70 -16.21 19.19
N ASN A 186 8.06 -16.43 18.03
CA ASN A 186 7.11 -15.53 17.38
C ASN A 186 7.73 -14.20 16.87
N ASN A 187 9.05 -14.16 16.67
CA ASN A 187 9.74 -13.06 15.98
C ASN A 187 9.75 -13.32 14.47
N ILE A 188 9.80 -12.27 13.65
CA ILE A 188 9.93 -12.42 12.19
C ILE A 188 11.31 -12.99 11.86
N ASP A 189 11.36 -14.10 11.14
CA ASP A 189 12.59 -14.63 10.56
C ASP A 189 12.69 -14.21 9.10
N PHE A 190 13.44 -13.14 8.85
CA PHE A 190 13.70 -12.66 7.49
C PHE A 190 14.50 -13.66 6.63
N ASN A 191 14.97 -14.79 7.17
CA ASN A 191 15.62 -15.84 6.38
C ASN A 191 14.66 -16.99 6.05
N ASP A 192 13.46 -17.00 6.64
CA ASP A 192 12.42 -18.01 6.39
C ASP A 192 11.30 -17.36 5.54
N PRO A 193 11.32 -17.51 4.20
CA PRO A 193 10.25 -17.02 3.37
C PRO A 193 8.92 -17.64 3.82
N TYR A 194 7.90 -16.81 4.05
CA TYR A 194 6.56 -17.34 4.24
C TYR A 194 6.09 -18.01 2.95
N ASN A 195 5.07 -18.86 3.01
CA ASN A 195 4.52 -19.56 1.84
C ASN A 195 4.28 -18.63 0.65
N SER A 196 3.98 -17.35 0.86
CA SER A 196 3.82 -16.33 -0.19
C SER A 196 5.07 -16.12 -1.04
N THR A 197 6.26 -16.07 -0.45
CA THR A 197 7.53 -15.81 -1.17
C THR A 197 8.00 -17.05 -1.92
N GLU A 198 7.86 -18.25 -1.34
CA GLU A 198 8.16 -19.49 -2.07
C GLU A 198 7.21 -19.70 -3.24
N ASN A 199 5.90 -19.48 -3.04
CA ASN A 199 4.91 -19.61 -4.11
C ASN A 199 5.03 -18.48 -5.15
N LEU A 200 5.54 -17.29 -4.78
CA LEU A 200 5.87 -16.24 -5.73
C LEU A 200 7.00 -16.68 -6.69
N ARG A 201 8.01 -17.37 -6.18
CA ARG A 201 9.10 -17.93 -7.00
C ARG A 201 8.62 -19.07 -7.88
N ASP A 202 7.86 -20.02 -7.32
CA ASP A 202 7.19 -21.09 -8.08
C ASP A 202 6.34 -20.50 -9.20
N TYR A 203 5.62 -19.41 -8.93
CA TYR A 203 4.91 -18.65 -9.94
C TYR A 203 5.84 -18.08 -11.02
N ILE A 204 6.91 -17.38 -10.67
CA ILE A 204 7.81 -16.79 -11.67
C ILE A 204 8.43 -17.86 -12.57
N ASP A 205 8.86 -18.98 -11.99
CA ASP A 205 9.46 -20.11 -12.72
C ASP A 205 8.49 -20.77 -13.70
N ASN A 206 7.19 -20.82 -13.35
CA ASN A 206 6.22 -21.63 -14.08
C ASN A 206 5.12 -20.81 -14.79
N LYS A 207 5.02 -19.49 -14.57
CA LYS A 207 3.91 -18.67 -15.13
C LYS A 207 3.85 -18.71 -16.65
N ASN A 208 4.97 -19.00 -17.30
CA ASN A 208 5.13 -19.11 -18.75
C ASN A 208 5.48 -20.54 -19.19
N ASP A 209 5.21 -21.57 -18.38
CA ASP A 209 5.45 -22.96 -18.75
C ASP A 209 4.55 -23.36 -19.93
N ASP A 210 5.13 -24.06 -20.91
CA ASP A 210 4.40 -24.61 -22.07
C ASP A 210 3.31 -25.61 -21.63
N ASN A 211 3.43 -26.19 -20.43
CA ASN A 211 2.42 -26.99 -19.78
C ASN A 211 1.44 -26.12 -18.99
N MET A 212 0.28 -25.89 -19.62
CA MET A 212 -0.83 -25.11 -19.06
C MET A 212 -1.27 -25.55 -17.65
N GLU A 213 -1.20 -26.84 -17.32
CA GLU A 213 -1.61 -27.32 -15.99
C GLU A 213 -0.66 -26.85 -14.89
N GLU A 214 0.65 -26.82 -15.15
CA GLU A 214 1.65 -26.38 -14.19
C GLU A 214 1.65 -24.85 -14.07
N ALA A 215 1.53 -24.13 -15.18
CA ALA A 215 1.36 -22.67 -15.16
C ALA A 215 0.11 -22.24 -14.36
N LEU A 216 -1.02 -22.91 -14.54
CA LEU A 216 -2.25 -22.63 -13.78
C LEU A 216 -2.10 -22.95 -12.29
N LYS A 217 -1.42 -24.04 -11.92
CA LYS A 217 -1.17 -24.38 -10.51
C LYS A 217 -0.32 -23.33 -9.82
N ALA A 218 0.77 -22.90 -10.46
CA ALA A 218 1.68 -21.92 -9.87
C ALA A 218 0.99 -20.56 -9.69
N ARG A 219 0.27 -20.09 -10.72
CA ARG A 219 -0.65 -18.93 -10.68
C ARG A 219 -1.66 -19.00 -9.54
N THR A 220 -2.35 -20.14 -9.40
CA THR A 220 -3.36 -20.35 -8.35
C THR A 220 -2.76 -20.31 -6.94
N ARG A 221 -1.56 -20.87 -6.76
CA ARG A 221 -0.90 -20.89 -5.45
C ARG A 221 -0.48 -19.51 -5.00
N VAL A 222 0.22 -18.76 -5.83
CA VAL A 222 0.64 -17.38 -5.48
C VAL A 222 -0.58 -16.50 -5.25
N TRP A 223 -1.63 -16.63 -6.08
CA TRP A 223 -2.89 -15.93 -5.90
C TRP A 223 -3.51 -16.27 -4.54
N TYR A 224 -3.59 -17.55 -4.17
CA TYR A 224 -4.17 -17.97 -2.90
C TYR A 224 -3.37 -17.43 -1.70
N GLU A 225 -2.04 -17.48 -1.74
CA GLU A 225 -1.20 -16.96 -0.66
C GLU A 225 -1.32 -15.44 -0.51
N LEU A 226 -1.18 -14.71 -1.63
CA LEU A 226 -1.22 -13.25 -1.66
C LEU A 226 -2.61 -12.67 -1.44
N ARG A 227 -3.67 -13.42 -1.73
CA ARG A 227 -5.06 -12.98 -1.56
C ARG A 227 -5.70 -13.50 -0.29
N TYR A 228 -5.52 -14.76 0.06
CA TYR A 228 -6.29 -15.41 1.13
C TYR A 228 -5.52 -15.44 2.46
N ASN A 229 -4.25 -15.83 2.45
CA ASN A 229 -3.48 -15.92 3.69
C ASN A 229 -3.11 -14.52 4.22
N SER A 230 -2.69 -13.61 3.35
CA SER A 230 -2.50 -12.19 3.70
C SER A 230 -3.81 -11.50 4.17
N SER A 231 -4.96 -11.96 3.68
CA SER A 231 -6.28 -11.46 4.10
C SER A 231 -6.77 -12.10 5.39
N SER A 232 -6.32 -13.30 5.77
CA SER A 232 -6.81 -13.95 6.98
C SER A 232 -6.48 -13.15 8.27
N GLU A 233 -5.43 -12.33 8.24
CA GLU A 233 -5.15 -11.32 9.27
C GLU A 233 -6.10 -10.11 9.19
N ALA A 234 -6.53 -9.72 7.98
CA ALA A 234 -7.48 -8.63 7.71
C ALA A 234 -8.95 -8.97 8.02
N TRP A 235 -9.36 -10.24 7.91
CA TRP A 235 -10.77 -10.67 8.10
C TRP A 235 -11.17 -10.90 9.57
N ASN A 236 -10.25 -10.75 10.53
CA ASN A 236 -10.54 -10.90 11.96
C ASN A 236 -11.34 -9.71 12.51
N GLU A 237 -12.55 -9.46 11.98
CA GLU A 237 -13.64 -8.62 12.51
C GLU A 237 -13.31 -7.20 13.05
N GLU A 238 -12.09 -6.69 12.88
CA GLU A 238 -11.66 -5.36 13.27
C GLU A 238 -12.27 -4.30 12.32
N PRO A 239 -12.64 -3.11 12.84
CA PRO A 239 -12.95 -1.94 12.00
C PRO A 239 -11.80 -1.71 11.01
N GLY A 240 -12.08 -1.67 9.69
CA GLY A 240 -11.07 -1.50 8.64
C GLY A 240 -10.69 -2.79 7.88
N GLY A 241 -10.91 -3.97 8.47
CA GLY A 241 -10.51 -5.26 7.89
C GLY A 241 -11.10 -5.59 6.51
N ARG A 242 -12.30 -5.06 6.19
CA ARG A 242 -12.93 -5.23 4.87
C ARG A 242 -12.26 -4.42 3.76
N GLY A 243 -11.72 -3.24 4.07
CA GLY A 243 -10.98 -2.44 3.09
C GLY A 243 -9.66 -3.11 2.74
N LEU A 244 -8.94 -3.54 3.78
CA LEU A 244 -7.70 -4.31 3.66
C LEU A 244 -7.90 -5.61 2.86
N ALA A 245 -8.93 -6.40 3.18
CA ALA A 245 -9.27 -7.58 2.41
C ALA A 245 -9.51 -7.29 0.92
N LYS A 246 -10.23 -6.22 0.59
CA LYS A 246 -10.49 -5.85 -0.82
C LYS A 246 -9.22 -5.42 -1.55
N ARG A 247 -8.35 -4.65 -0.88
CA ARG A 247 -7.03 -4.26 -1.40
C ARG A 247 -6.19 -5.50 -1.74
N ARG A 248 -6.10 -6.45 -0.80
CA ARG A 248 -5.39 -7.74 -0.97
C ARG A 248 -5.97 -8.60 -2.10
N TYR A 249 -7.30 -8.57 -2.29
CA TYR A 249 -7.96 -9.25 -3.40
C TYR A 249 -7.52 -8.68 -4.75
N CYS A 250 -7.45 -7.36 -4.89
CA CYS A 250 -7.06 -6.73 -6.14
C CYS A 250 -5.57 -6.90 -6.44
N GLU A 251 -4.71 -6.80 -5.43
CA GLU A 251 -3.27 -7.03 -5.57
C GLU A 251 -2.95 -8.49 -5.95
N GLY A 252 -3.67 -9.47 -5.39
CA GLY A 252 -3.53 -10.88 -5.73
C GLY A 252 -3.99 -11.21 -7.16
N ASP A 253 -5.02 -10.54 -7.67
CA ASP A 253 -5.55 -10.76 -9.02
C ASP A 253 -4.53 -10.39 -10.13
N ILE A 254 -3.54 -9.55 -9.82
CA ILE A 254 -2.43 -9.21 -10.73
C ILE A 254 -1.58 -10.45 -11.09
N PHE A 255 -1.48 -11.42 -10.18
CA PHE A 255 -0.76 -12.67 -10.41
C PHE A 255 -1.61 -13.72 -11.16
N GLY A 256 -2.87 -13.38 -11.43
CA GLY A 256 -3.77 -14.03 -12.38
C GLY A 256 -4.25 -15.43 -12.00
N LEU A 257 -5.56 -15.68 -12.14
CA LEU A 257 -6.13 -17.03 -12.29
C LEU A 257 -6.54 -17.34 -13.75
N PHE A 258 -6.64 -16.33 -14.62
CA PHE A 258 -7.24 -16.48 -15.93
C PHE A 258 -6.17 -16.56 -17.03
N ALA A 259 -6.00 -17.77 -17.55
CA ALA A 259 -5.38 -18.02 -18.84
C ALA A 259 -6.44 -18.59 -19.79
N TYR A 260 -6.58 -17.95 -20.95
CA TYR A 260 -7.07 -18.50 -22.21
C TYR A 260 -8.53 -18.96 -22.32
N ASP A 261 -9.24 -18.31 -23.25
CA ASP A 261 -10.40 -18.88 -23.94
C ASP A 261 -9.90 -19.91 -24.97
N GLU A 262 -10.43 -21.14 -24.93
CA GLU A 262 -9.91 -22.31 -25.66
C GLU A 262 -10.21 -22.27 -27.19
N ASP A 263 -10.90 -21.24 -27.69
CA ASP A 263 -11.44 -21.22 -29.06
C ASP A 263 -10.69 -20.35 -30.09
N GLU A 264 -9.61 -19.62 -29.73
CA GLU A 264 -8.81 -18.83 -30.70
C GLU A 264 -7.34 -19.28 -30.78
N VAL A 265 -7.12 -20.27 -31.66
CA VAL A 265 -5.81 -20.72 -32.14
C VAL A 265 -5.23 -19.71 -33.14
N ASP A 266 -4.67 -18.59 -32.68
CA ASP A 266 -3.59 -17.87 -33.40
C ASP A 266 -2.89 -16.72 -32.65
N THR A 267 -3.03 -16.62 -31.32
CA THR A 267 -2.28 -15.62 -30.53
C THR A 267 -1.73 -16.22 -29.24
N LEU A 268 -0.54 -16.82 -29.33
CA LEU A 268 0.43 -16.73 -28.23
C LEU A 268 0.85 -15.26 -28.20
N TYR A 269 0.18 -14.45 -27.38
CA TYR A 269 0.26 -12.98 -27.47
C TYR A 269 1.68 -12.46 -27.25
N ASP A 270 2.31 -12.03 -28.36
CA ASP A 270 3.25 -10.92 -28.39
C ASP A 270 2.51 -9.66 -27.93
N GLY A 271 2.88 -9.13 -26.77
CA GLY A 271 2.56 -7.76 -26.35
C GLY A 271 1.28 -7.60 -25.56
N ASP A 272 1.42 -6.88 -24.43
CA ASP A 272 0.48 -5.94 -23.78
C ASP A 272 -0.92 -5.87 -24.44
N GLU A 273 -2.04 -5.97 -23.72
CA GLU A 273 -2.53 -4.99 -22.75
C GLU A 273 -3.80 -5.63 -22.14
N LEU A 274 -3.92 -5.83 -20.81
CA LEU A 274 -5.14 -5.25 -20.19
C LEU A 274 -5.18 -3.80 -20.65
N THR A 275 -6.19 -3.45 -21.43
CA THR A 275 -6.39 -2.08 -21.90
C THR A 275 -6.41 -1.12 -20.71
N SER A 276 -6.08 0.16 -20.91
CA SER A 276 -6.21 1.18 -19.86
C SER A 276 -7.62 1.23 -19.25
N GLU A 277 -8.63 0.75 -19.98
CA GLU A 277 -10.03 0.60 -19.56
C GLU A 277 -10.23 -0.64 -18.65
N GLU A 278 -9.53 -1.75 -18.92
CA GLU A 278 -9.59 -2.97 -18.08
C GLU A 278 -8.66 -2.92 -16.86
N ALA A 279 -7.55 -2.17 -16.93
CA ALA A 279 -6.76 -1.76 -15.76
C ALA A 279 -7.50 -0.69 -14.94
N GLY A 280 -8.21 0.20 -15.63
CA GLY A 280 -9.13 1.17 -15.06
C GLY A 280 -10.20 0.53 -14.18
N TRP A 281 -10.69 -0.68 -14.50
CA TRP A 281 -11.64 -1.40 -13.63
C TRP A 281 -11.01 -1.85 -12.29
N ILE A 282 -9.78 -2.36 -12.26
CA ILE A 282 -9.13 -2.73 -10.98
C ILE A 282 -8.92 -1.47 -10.14
N LEU A 283 -8.52 -0.36 -10.77
CA LEU A 283 -8.40 0.94 -10.14
C LEU A 283 -9.77 1.57 -9.80
N GLU A 284 -10.85 1.31 -10.54
CA GLU A 284 -12.25 1.72 -10.25
C GLU A 284 -12.85 0.91 -9.10
N LYS A 285 -12.57 -0.40 -9.01
CA LYS A 285 -12.91 -1.25 -7.85
C LYS A 285 -12.22 -0.79 -6.58
N LEU A 286 -11.06 -0.18 -6.74
CA LEU A 286 -10.27 0.42 -5.67
C LEU A 286 -10.65 1.89 -5.41
N ARG A 287 -11.23 2.60 -6.40
CA ARG A 287 -11.73 3.98 -6.33
C ARG A 287 -13.23 4.11 -6.00
N ASP A 288 -13.99 3.01 -5.90
CA ASP A 288 -15.46 3.04 -6.01
C ASP A 288 -16.16 3.87 -4.91
N ASP A 289 -16.92 4.87 -5.35
CA ASP A 289 -17.76 5.83 -4.59
C ASP A 289 -18.97 5.18 -3.86
N ASP A 290 -18.97 3.86 -3.68
CA ASP A 290 -20.08 3.05 -3.13
C ASP A 290 -20.08 2.92 -1.60
N ILE A 291 -19.31 3.78 -0.90
CA ILE A 291 -19.41 3.95 0.56
C ILE A 291 -20.74 4.63 0.96
N GLU A 292 -21.47 5.30 0.06
CA GLU A 292 -22.59 6.17 0.47
C GLU A 292 -24.06 5.71 0.28
N LYS A 293 -24.46 4.70 -0.54
CA LYS A 293 -25.89 4.65 -0.96
C LYS A 293 -26.79 3.44 -0.78
N ASP A 294 -26.42 2.18 -1.07
CA ASP A 294 -27.48 1.23 -1.47
C ASP A 294 -27.61 -0.08 -0.68
N GLY A 295 -27.71 0.01 0.66
CA GLY A 295 -28.51 -0.95 1.42
C GLY A 295 -28.16 -2.44 1.23
N VAL A 296 -26.87 -2.79 1.23
CA VAL A 296 -26.41 -4.18 1.15
C VAL A 296 -26.91 -4.97 2.36
N SER A 297 -27.80 -5.93 2.10
CA SER A 297 -28.62 -6.56 3.14
C SER A 297 -28.10 -7.89 3.70
N SER A 298 -27.03 -8.52 3.17
CA SER A 298 -26.19 -9.45 3.96
C SER A 298 -24.96 -9.98 3.20
N ILE A 299 -23.99 -10.48 3.97
CA ILE A 299 -22.74 -11.15 3.58
C ILE A 299 -22.95 -12.52 2.92
N GLU A 300 -24.11 -13.15 3.10
CA GLU A 300 -24.37 -14.51 2.60
C GLU A 300 -24.45 -14.60 1.07
N ALA A 301 -24.73 -13.50 0.37
CA ALA A 301 -24.75 -13.48 -1.10
C ALA A 301 -23.35 -13.54 -1.76
N ILE A 302 -22.27 -13.23 -1.02
CA ILE A 302 -20.89 -13.28 -1.53
C ILE A 302 -20.28 -14.68 -1.34
N ALA A 303 -20.81 -15.47 -0.40
CA ALA A 303 -20.31 -16.80 -0.08
C ALA A 303 -21.02 -17.96 -0.83
N GLU A 304 -22.22 -17.76 -1.39
CA GLU A 304 -22.98 -18.83 -2.09
C GLU A 304 -22.56 -19.09 -3.56
N HIS A 305 -21.47 -18.47 -4.03
CA HIS A 305 -20.94 -18.65 -5.40
C HIS A 305 -19.52 -19.23 -5.48
N PHE A 306 -19.02 -19.85 -4.41
CA PHE A 306 -17.92 -20.83 -4.46
C PHE A 306 -18.45 -22.25 -4.66
#